data_AF-A0A3B8WQL2-F1
#
_entry.id   AF-A0A3B8WQL2-F1
#
_cell.length_a   1.000
_cell.length_b   1.000
_cell.length_c   1.000
_cell.angle_alpha   90.00
_cell.angle_beta   90.00
_cell.angle_gamma   90.00
#
_symmetry.space_group_name_H-M   'P 1'
#
loop_
_entity.id
_entity.type
_entity.pdbx_description
1 polymer ?
#
loop_
_entity_poly.entity_id
_entity_poly.type
_entity_poly.pdbx_seq_one_letter_code
_entity_poly.pdbx_strand_id
1 'polypeptide(L)'
;MDEIIPRALTASEIEYMGELLEDLTNLRDSLCSMAAQPPFSLNELDSGYRISAENLLHYLALRRQDIRLLQQRLVTLGFSSLGRSESCVLPTLDVIIRTLSLLLGQSLKA
;
A
#
# COMPACT_ATOMS: atom_id res chain seq x y z
N MET A 1 -28.48 -23.19 2.78
CA MET A 1 -27.04 -22.89 2.86
C MET A 1 -26.69 -22.47 1.45
N ASP A 2 -26.81 -21.18 1.15
CA ASP A 2 -26.59 -20.69 -0.22
C ASP A 2 -25.14 -20.93 -0.60
N GLU A 3 -24.93 -21.72 -1.64
CA GLU A 3 -23.64 -21.83 -2.31
C GLU A 3 -23.24 -20.43 -2.77
N ILE A 4 -22.18 -19.88 -2.17
CA ILE A 4 -21.50 -18.71 -2.71
C ILE A 4 -20.80 -19.18 -3.98
N ILE A 5 -21.53 -19.15 -5.10
CA ILE A 5 -20.95 -19.43 -6.42
C ILE A 5 -19.95 -18.31 -6.71
N PRO A 6 -18.65 -18.61 -6.88
CA PRO A 6 -17.67 -17.60 -7.22
C PRO A 6 -18.04 -17.01 -8.59
N ARG A 7 -18.47 -15.74 -8.60
CA ARG A 7 -18.71 -14.99 -9.83
C ARG A 7 -17.43 -14.31 -10.26
N ALA A 8 -17.18 -14.29 -11.56
CA ALA A 8 -16.17 -13.40 -12.13
C ALA A 8 -16.48 -11.93 -11.81
N LEU A 9 -15.42 -11.13 -11.64
CA LEU A 9 -15.52 -9.68 -11.53
C LEU A 9 -16.12 -9.09 -12.82
N THR A 10 -16.95 -8.07 -12.69
CA THR A 10 -17.46 -7.27 -13.80
C THR A 10 -16.38 -6.36 -14.37
N ALA A 11 -16.60 -5.86 -15.58
CA ALA A 11 -15.72 -4.87 -16.19
C ALA A 11 -15.54 -3.63 -15.30
N SER A 12 -16.61 -3.14 -14.66
CA SER A 12 -16.54 -1.99 -13.75
C SER A 12 -15.78 -2.28 -12.46
N GLU A 13 -15.90 -3.50 -11.91
CA GLU A 13 -15.12 -3.91 -10.74
C GLU A 13 -13.63 -4.02 -11.08
N ILE A 14 -13.31 -4.57 -12.26
CA ILE A 14 -11.94 -4.64 -12.77
C ILE A 14 -11.34 -3.25 -12.97
N GLU A 15 -12.08 -2.33 -13.61
CA GLU A 15 -11.65 -0.94 -13.81
C GLU A 15 -11.42 -0.23 -12.47
N TYR A 16 -12.38 -0.32 -11.56
CA TYR A 16 -12.29 0.30 -10.22
C TYR A 16 -11.10 -0.23 -9.39
N MET A 17 -10.82 -1.53 -9.48
CA MET A 17 -9.66 -2.14 -8.82
C MET A 17 -8.34 -1.74 -9.51
N GLY A 18 -8.35 -1.57 -10.83
CA GLY A 18 -7.20 -1.11 -11.62
C GLY A 18 -6.79 0.31 -11.26
N GLU A 19 -7.74 1.24 -11.18
CA GLU A 19 -7.50 2.60 -10.70
C GLU A 19 -6.95 2.63 -9.28
N LEU A 20 -7.51 1.81 -8.37
CA LEU A 20 -7.02 1.74 -7.00
C LEU A 20 -5.58 1.21 -6.94
N LEU A 21 -5.25 0.22 -7.77
CA LEU A 21 -3.89 -0.30 -7.89
C LEU A 21 -2.92 0.79 -8.35
N GLU A 22 -3.31 1.59 -9.35
CA GLU A 22 -2.51 2.72 -9.84
C GLU A 22 -2.30 3.76 -8.73
N ASP A 23 -3.38 4.18 -8.06
CA ASP A 23 -3.30 5.14 -6.96
C ASP A 23 -2.39 4.67 -5.81
N LEU A 24 -2.47 3.39 -5.44
CA LEU A 24 -1.63 2.81 -4.39
C LEU A 24 -0.17 2.71 -4.80
N THR A 25 0.10 2.43 -6.07
CA THR A 25 1.46 2.42 -6.63
C THR A 25 2.04 3.83 -6.63
N ASN A 26 1.25 4.83 -7.06
CA ASN A 26 1.64 6.23 -6.99
C ASN A 26 1.88 6.71 -5.56
N LEU A 27 1.03 6.30 -4.61
CA LEU A 27 1.22 6.59 -3.20
C LEU A 27 2.54 6.00 -2.72
N ARG A 28 2.79 4.71 -2.98
CA ARG A 28 4.03 4.02 -2.60
C ARG A 28 5.27 4.74 -3.11
N ASP A 29 5.29 5.09 -4.39
CA ASP A 29 6.44 5.77 -5.01
C ASP A 29 6.63 7.18 -4.44
N SER A 30 5.53 7.89 -4.14
CA SER A 30 5.57 9.16 -3.41
C SER A 30 6.20 9.00 -2.02
N LEU A 31 5.83 7.97 -1.25
CA LEU A 31 6.42 7.72 0.07
C LEU A 31 7.92 7.44 -0.01
N CYS A 32 8.34 6.66 -1.01
CA CYS A 32 9.75 6.39 -1.27
C CYS A 32 10.52 7.67 -1.61
N SER A 33 9.96 8.51 -2.51
CA SER A 33 10.56 9.78 -2.90
C SER A 33 10.72 10.73 -1.71
N MET A 34 9.69 10.86 -0.88
CA MET A 34 9.71 11.73 0.31
C MET A 34 10.68 11.22 1.39
N ALA A 35 10.85 9.91 1.51
CA ALA A 35 11.75 9.28 2.48
C ALA A 35 13.21 9.20 1.99
N ALA A 36 13.48 9.46 0.70
CA ALA A 36 14.78 9.25 0.08
C ALA A 36 15.89 10.16 0.65
N GLN A 37 15.53 11.31 1.24
CA GLN A 37 16.47 12.22 1.87
C GLN A 37 16.09 12.48 3.33
N PRO A 38 16.46 11.58 4.24
CA PRO A 38 16.22 11.77 5.66
C PRO A 38 17.01 12.96 6.21
N PRO A 39 16.50 13.64 7.25
CA PRO A 39 17.19 14.74 7.90
C PRO A 39 18.40 14.29 8.75
N PHE A 40 18.68 12.99 8.81
CA PHE A 40 19.79 12.38 9.53
C PHE A 40 20.37 11.20 8.73
N SER A 41 21.61 10.82 9.02
CA SER A 41 22.27 9.68 8.39
C SER A 41 21.78 8.37 9.01
N LEU A 42 21.07 7.54 8.23
CA LEU A 42 20.67 6.19 8.66
C LEU A 42 21.88 5.28 8.96
N ASN A 43 23.02 5.53 8.31
CA ASN A 43 24.23 4.75 8.48
C ASN A 43 24.90 4.98 9.84
N GLU A 44 24.64 6.13 10.47
CA GLU A 44 25.17 6.48 11.80
C GLU A 44 24.34 5.88 12.94
N LEU A 45 23.14 5.38 12.65
CA LEU A 45 22.32 4.67 13.62
C LEU A 45 22.85 3.25 13.86
N ASP A 46 22.68 2.78 15.10
CA ASP A 46 22.83 1.37 15.46
C ASP A 46 21.96 0.51 14.52
N SER A 47 22.50 -0.61 14.08
CA SER A 47 21.86 -1.51 13.12
C SER A 47 20.48 -1.98 13.58
N GLY A 48 20.25 -2.10 14.89
CA GLY A 48 18.96 -2.47 15.47
C GLY A 48 17.85 -1.45 15.23
N TYR A 49 18.18 -0.17 15.00
CA TYR A 49 17.19 0.90 14.81
C TYR A 49 16.97 1.29 13.34
N ARG A 50 17.82 0.86 12.41
CA ARG A 50 17.75 1.29 11.01
C ARG A 50 16.40 0.98 10.36
N ILE A 51 15.89 -0.24 10.52
CA ILE A 51 14.58 -0.66 9.98
C ILE A 51 13.45 0.19 10.56
N SER A 52 13.46 0.45 11.86
CA SER A 52 12.43 1.28 12.50
C SER A 52 12.52 2.74 12.07
N ALA A 53 13.73 3.27 11.87
CA ALA A 53 13.96 4.63 11.39
C ALA A 53 13.48 4.79 9.93
N GLU A 54 13.77 3.82 9.05
CA GLU A 54 13.24 3.77 7.69
C GLU A 54 11.71 3.74 7.68
N ASN A 55 11.11 2.85 8.48
CA ASN A 55 9.66 2.79 8.60
C ASN A 55 9.07 4.11 9.13
N LEU A 56 9.72 4.77 10.09
CA LEU A 56 9.28 6.07 10.58
C LEU A 56 9.27 7.14 9.48
N LEU A 57 10.28 7.16 8.60
CA LEU A 57 10.32 8.09 7.47
C LEU A 57 9.15 7.85 6.52
N HIS A 58 8.87 6.58 6.18
CA HIS A 58 7.71 6.22 5.36
C HIS A 58 6.38 6.55 6.03
N TYR A 59 6.27 6.34 7.34
CA TYR A 59 5.10 6.71 8.11
C TYR A 59 4.85 8.21 8.15
N LEU A 60 5.90 9.02 8.36
CA LEU A 60 5.80 10.47 8.31
C LEU A 60 5.43 10.97 6.91
N ALA A 61 5.96 10.34 5.86
CA ALA A 61 5.55 10.61 4.49
C ALA A 61 4.07 10.29 4.28
N LEU A 62 3.59 9.13 4.75
CA LEU A 62 2.18 8.72 4.64
C LEU A 62 1.24 9.70 5.34
N ARG A 63 1.60 10.18 6.53
CA ARG A 63 0.78 11.15 7.29
C ARG A 63 0.72 12.54 6.66
N ARG A 64 1.53 12.83 5.65
CA ARG A 64 1.46 14.07 4.85
C ARG A 64 0.54 13.93 3.64
N GLN A 65 0.05 12.73 3.33
CA GLN A 65 -0.82 12.44 2.19
C GLN A 65 -2.30 12.43 2.63
N ASP A 66 -3.19 12.92 1.77
CA ASP A 66 -4.63 12.72 1.96
C ASP A 66 -5.05 11.33 1.47
N ILE A 67 -5.01 10.36 2.37
CA ILE A 67 -5.33 8.96 2.06
C ILE A 67 -6.79 8.57 2.34
N ARG A 68 -7.67 9.53 2.65
CA ARG A 68 -9.05 9.24 3.09
C ARG A 68 -9.84 8.49 2.02
N LEU A 69 -9.71 8.93 0.77
CA LEU A 69 -10.38 8.27 -0.36
C LEU A 69 -9.84 6.85 -0.56
N LEU A 70 -8.52 6.66 -0.54
CA LEU A 70 -7.89 5.35 -0.70
C LEU A 70 -8.29 4.38 0.41
N GLN A 71 -8.35 4.86 1.65
CA GLN A 71 -8.83 4.09 2.80
C GLN A 71 -10.28 3.61 2.61
N GLN A 72 -11.17 4.49 2.14
CA GLN A 72 -12.55 4.11 1.86
C GLN A 72 -12.62 3.05 0.75
N ARG A 73 -11.86 3.23 -0.34
CA ARG A 73 -11.81 2.27 -1.45
C ARG A 73 -11.32 0.89 -0.99
N LEU A 74 -10.28 0.84 -0.16
CA LEU A 74 -9.73 -0.39 0.41
C LEU A 74 -10.74 -1.13 1.29
N VAL A 75 -11.43 -0.41 2.18
CA VAL A 75 -12.45 -1.00 3.06
C VAL A 75 -13.63 -1.56 2.26
N THR A 76 -14.06 -0.87 1.20
CA THR A 76 -15.12 -1.37 0.30
C THR A 76 -14.75 -2.72 -0.34
N LEU A 77 -13.46 -2.95 -0.60
CA LEU A 77 -12.94 -4.21 -1.14
C LEU A 77 -12.55 -5.24 -0.05
N GLY A 78 -12.85 -4.96 1.22
CA GLY A 78 -12.58 -5.87 2.34
C GLY A 78 -11.13 -5.89 2.82
N PHE A 79 -10.27 -4.98 2.35
CA PHE A 79 -8.91 -4.85 2.87
C PHE A 79 -8.90 -4.17 4.24
N SER A 80 -7.89 -4.52 5.05
CA SER A 80 -7.61 -3.79 6.28
C SER A 80 -7.21 -2.35 5.98
N SER A 81 -7.71 -1.41 6.78
CA SER A 81 -7.33 0.00 6.67
C SER A 81 -5.80 0.17 6.79
N LEU A 82 -5.23 1.16 6.12
CA LEU A 82 -3.82 1.55 6.28
C LEU A 82 -3.50 2.07 7.70
N GLY A 83 -4.49 2.23 8.58
CA GLY A 83 -4.25 2.61 9.98
C GLY A 83 -3.49 1.56 10.79
N ARG A 84 -3.44 0.30 10.32
CA ARG A 84 -2.62 -0.78 10.94
C ARG A 84 -1.22 -0.90 10.33
N SER A 85 -0.89 -0.09 9.32
CA SER A 85 0.42 -0.16 8.68
C SER A 85 1.51 0.64 9.41
N GLU A 86 1.20 1.29 10.55
CA GLU A 86 2.13 2.21 11.22
C GLU A 86 3.47 1.53 11.59
N SER A 87 3.44 0.25 11.93
CA SER A 87 4.63 -0.55 12.23
C SER A 87 5.40 -1.05 10.99
N CYS A 88 4.78 -1.03 9.80
CA CYS A 88 5.32 -1.60 8.56
C CYS A 88 4.66 -1.01 7.30
N VAL A 89 4.92 0.27 7.01
CA VAL A 89 4.17 1.05 6.01
C VAL A 89 4.36 0.51 4.59
N LEU A 90 5.59 0.48 4.07
CA LEU A 90 5.87 -0.02 2.72
C LEU A 90 5.51 -1.50 2.54
N PRO A 91 5.89 -2.41 3.45
CA PRO A 91 5.50 -3.82 3.32
C PRO A 91 3.98 -4.02 3.26
N THR A 92 3.21 -3.24 4.01
CA THR A 92 1.73 -3.31 3.93
C THR A 92 1.22 -2.85 2.57
N LEU A 93 1.73 -1.74 2.04
CA LEU A 93 1.36 -1.26 0.70
C LEU A 93 1.74 -2.28 -0.38
N ASP A 94 2.94 -2.85 -0.31
CA ASP A 94 3.42 -3.86 -1.27
C ASP A 94 2.54 -5.10 -1.30
N VAL A 95 2.09 -5.58 -0.13
CA VAL A 95 1.17 -6.72 -0.03
C VAL A 95 -0.17 -6.39 -0.67
N ILE A 96 -0.75 -5.21 -0.38
CA ILE A 96 -2.04 -4.80 -0.94
C ILE A 96 -1.95 -4.66 -2.47
N ILE A 97 -0.92 -3.97 -2.97
CA ILE A 97 -0.63 -3.80 -4.41
C ILE A 97 -0.53 -5.17 -5.07
N ARG A 98 0.28 -6.08 -4.51
CA ARG A 98 0.42 -7.44 -5.01
C ARG A 98 -0.89 -8.20 -5.04
N THR A 99 -1.70 -8.12 -3.98
CA THR A 99 -3.00 -8.79 -3.93
C THR A 99 -3.95 -8.25 -4.99
N LEU A 100 -4.03 -6.93 -5.17
CA LEU A 100 -4.84 -6.32 -6.22
C LEU A 100 -4.37 -6.72 -7.63
N SER A 101 -3.06 -6.71 -7.90
CA SER A 101 -2.51 -7.17 -9.18
C SER A 101 -2.89 -8.62 -9.48
N LEU A 102 -2.81 -9.52 -8.49
CA LEU A 102 -3.21 -10.92 -8.64
C LEU A 102 -4.70 -11.07 -8.92
N LEU A 103 -5.56 -10.31 -8.22
CA LEU A 103 -7.01 -10.33 -8.46
C LEU A 103 -7.39 -9.81 -9.86
N LEU A 104 -6.61 -8.88 -10.41
CA LEU A 104 -6.76 -8.38 -11.78
C LEU A 104 -6.13 -9.29 -12.84
N GLY A 105 -5.54 -10.42 -12.45
CA GLY A 105 -4.85 -11.33 -13.37
C GLY A 105 -3.55 -10.76 -13.97
N GLN A 106 -2.97 -9.72 -13.36
CA GLN A 106 -1.71 -9.13 -13.79
C GLN A 106 -0.55 -9.96 -13.24
N SER A 107 0.34 -10.43 -14.12
CA SER A 107 1.63 -10.99 -13.70
C SER A 107 2.47 -9.87 -13.10
N LEU A 108 2.97 -10.07 -11.87
CA LEU A 108 3.95 -9.14 -11.29
C LEU A 108 5.11 -8.97 -12.27
N LYS A 109 5.40 -7.73 -12.68
CA LYS A 109 6.71 -7.44 -13.28
C LYS A 109 7.73 -7.64 -12.16
N ALA A 110 8.55 -8.67 -12.31
CA ALA A 110 9.68 -8.98 -11.44
C ALA A 110 10.75 -7.89 -11.51
#